data_AF-A0A1X0USY1-F1
#
_entry.id   AF-A0A1X0USY1-F1
#
_cell.length_a   1.000
_cell.length_b   1.000
_cell.length_c   1.000
_cell.angle_alpha   90.00
_cell.angle_beta   90.00
_cell.angle_gamma   90.00
#
_symmetry.space_group_name_H-M   'P 1'
#
loop_
_entity.id
_entity.type
_entity.pdbx_description
1 polymer ?
#
loop_
_entity_poly.entity_id
_entity_poly.type
_entity_poly.pdbx_seq_one_letter_code
_entity_poly.pdbx_strand_id
1 'polypeptide(L)'
;MPKFLVKNKLYPSLIDIYTQRTMYDPDTGETVRDWDYLEYDTAECVIAAVNPEDSLEQFGKEYANKKFVRVELAVGEWSLSQRAGNLRSKQGEYYYQSWNGQRYEQDLFNVSGLNTQLDLNGRIVGYELYLELAQ
;
A
#
# COMPACT_ATOMS: atom_id res chain seq x y z
N MET A 1 -9.15 31.81 17.81
CA MET A 1 -8.43 31.26 16.64
C MET A 1 -8.64 29.75 16.62
N PRO A 2 -9.20 29.16 15.55
CA PRO A 2 -9.35 27.72 15.51
C PRO A 2 -7.97 27.09 15.35
N LYS A 3 -7.63 26.19 16.27
CA LYS A 3 -6.40 25.43 16.31
C LYS A 3 -6.61 24.24 15.36
N PHE A 4 -6.04 24.30 14.15
CA PHE A 4 -6.01 23.13 13.27
C PHE A 4 -5.05 22.09 13.88
N LEU A 5 -5.60 21.20 14.72
CA LEU A 5 -4.92 20.07 15.32
C LEU A 5 -5.32 18.79 14.60
N VAL A 6 -4.81 18.61 13.37
CA VAL A 6 -4.61 17.27 12.80
C VAL A 6 -3.32 17.33 11.97
N LYS A 7 -2.18 17.56 12.62
CA LYS A 7 -0.90 17.23 11.96
C LYS A 7 -0.84 15.71 11.88
N ASN A 8 -1.21 15.19 10.72
CA ASN A 8 -0.84 13.91 10.14
C ASN A 8 0.16 13.16 11.02
N LYS A 9 -0.32 12.17 11.78
CA LYS A 9 0.60 11.24 12.44
C LYS A 9 1.20 10.40 11.32
N LEU A 10 2.36 10.85 10.86
CA LEU A 10 3.20 10.17 9.90
C LEU A 10 4.01 9.14 10.66
N TYR A 11 3.81 7.85 10.35
CA TYR A 11 4.52 6.76 11.02
C TYR A 11 5.60 6.21 10.10
N PRO A 12 6.89 6.40 10.44
CA PRO A 12 7.98 5.72 9.73
C PRO A 12 7.80 4.21 9.85
N SER A 13 7.71 3.56 8.69
CA SER A 13 7.21 2.20 8.55
C SER A 13 7.98 1.44 7.48
N LEU A 14 7.69 0.15 7.39
CA LEU A 14 8.12 -0.74 6.32
C LEU A 14 6.88 -1.31 5.63
N ILE A 15 7.00 -1.51 4.33
CA ILE A 15 5.98 -2.11 3.49
C ILE A 15 6.64 -3.10 2.53
N ASP A 16 5.99 -4.25 2.32
CA ASP A 16 6.45 -5.23 1.34
C ASP A 16 5.65 -5.04 0.06
N ILE A 17 6.36 -4.97 -1.07
CA ILE A 17 5.79 -4.76 -2.40
C ILE A 17 5.94 -6.05 -3.21
N TYR A 18 4.83 -6.50 -3.74
CA TYR A 18 4.69 -7.73 -4.51
C TYR A 18 4.44 -7.40 -5.97
N THR A 19 5.12 -8.12 -6.85
CA THR A 19 4.97 -7.97 -8.29
C THR A 19 4.29 -9.19 -8.89
N GLN A 20 3.37 -8.96 -9.83
CA GLN A 20 2.72 -10.06 -10.55
C GLN A 20 3.69 -10.68 -11.55
N ARG A 21 3.85 -12.00 -11.50
CA ARG A 21 4.56 -12.76 -12.52
C ARG A 21 3.59 -13.15 -13.62
N THR A 22 4.02 -12.96 -14.86
CA THR A 22 3.30 -13.42 -16.04
C THR A 22 4.09 -14.57 -16.65
N MET A 23 3.48 -15.74 -16.69
CA MET A 23 4.05 -16.94 -17.30
C MET A 23 3.21 -17.35 -18.50
N TYR A 24 3.88 -17.74 -19.58
CA TYR A 24 3.24 -18.34 -20.73
C TYR A 24 3.33 -19.86 -20.61
N ASP A 25 2.20 -20.54 -20.62
CA ASP A 25 2.13 -21.99 -20.67
C ASP A 25 2.13 -22.42 -22.15
N PRO A 26 3.22 -23.04 -22.65
CA PRO A 26 3.33 -23.44 -24.03
C PRO A 26 2.43 -24.63 -24.40
N ASP A 27 1.96 -25.41 -23.42
CA ASP A 27 1.16 -26.61 -23.65
C ASP A 27 -0.33 -26.25 -23.82
N THR A 28 -0.82 -25.25 -23.08
CA THR A 28 -2.19 -24.74 -23.17
C THR A 28 -2.33 -23.50 -24.07
N GLY A 29 -1.23 -22.81 -24.33
CA GLY A 29 -1.21 -21.52 -25.02
C GLY A 29 -1.74 -20.37 -24.17
N GLU A 30 -1.97 -20.60 -22.88
CA GLU A 30 -2.53 -19.62 -21.96
C GLU A 30 -1.46 -18.72 -21.34
N THR A 31 -1.86 -17.51 -20.99
CA THR A 31 -1.04 -16.60 -20.18
C THR A 31 -1.56 -16.64 -18.75
N VAL A 32 -0.78 -17.27 -17.87
CA VAL A 32 -1.08 -17.36 -16.44
C VAL A 32 -0.46 -16.17 -15.73
N ARG A 33 -1.25 -15.48 -14.92
CA ARG A 33 -0.80 -14.38 -14.08
C ARG A 33 -0.95 -14.77 -12.63
N ASP A 34 0.16 -14.77 -11.90
CA ASP A 34 0.16 -15.13 -10.48
C ASP A 34 0.97 -14.12 -9.65
N TRP A 35 0.62 -13.99 -8.39
CA TRP A 35 1.32 -13.11 -7.47
C TRP A 35 2.41 -13.89 -6.75
N ASP A 36 3.64 -13.40 -6.84
CA ASP A 36 4.71 -13.93 -6.01
C ASP A 36 4.69 -13.21 -4.66
N TYR A 37 4.19 -13.90 -3.64
CA TYR A 37 4.20 -13.41 -2.26
C TYR A 37 5.45 -13.88 -1.48
N LEU A 38 6.30 -14.72 -2.07
CA LEU A 38 7.52 -15.22 -1.47
C LEU A 38 8.74 -14.35 -1.82
N GLU A 39 8.74 -13.79 -3.02
CA GLU A 39 9.72 -12.79 -3.47
C GLU A 39 9.09 -11.39 -3.46
N TYR A 40 9.54 -10.55 -2.52
CA TYR A 40 9.04 -9.20 -2.33
C TYR A 40 10.18 -8.21 -2.05
N ASP A 41 9.94 -6.94 -2.39
CA ASP A 41 10.82 -5.84 -2.04
C ASP A 41 10.27 -5.10 -0.82
N THR A 42 11.06 -5.04 0.26
CA THR A 42 10.71 -4.22 1.42
C THR A 42 11.20 -2.79 1.22
N ALA A 43 10.28 -1.83 1.31
CA ALA A 43 10.58 -0.41 1.18
C ALA A 43 10.35 0.33 2.51
N GLU A 44 11.22 1.31 2.80
CA GLU A 44 10.94 2.28 3.85
C GLU A 44 9.88 3.26 3.38
N CYS A 45 8.89 3.49 4.24
CA CYS A 45 7.77 4.35 3.89
C CYS A 45 7.27 5.15 5.09
N VAL A 46 6.39 6.11 4.79
CA VAL A 46 5.66 6.86 5.80
C VAL A 46 4.17 6.66 5.56
N ILE A 47 3.45 6.23 6.60
CA ILE A 47 2.01 5.96 6.54
C ILE A 47 1.24 7.10 7.20
N ALA A 48 0.17 7.58 6.55
CA ALA A 48 -0.66 8.68 7.05
C ALA A 48 -2.06 8.25 7.59
N ALA A 49 -2.48 7.00 7.38
CA ALA A 49 -3.72 6.43 7.93
C ALA A 49 -3.41 5.09 8.61
N VAL A 50 -3.86 4.91 9.85
CA VAL A 50 -3.67 3.64 10.61
C VAL A 50 -5.02 3.01 10.98
N ASN A 51 -6.07 3.83 11.17
CA ASN A 51 -7.45 3.36 11.33
C ASN A 51 -8.31 3.78 10.13
N PRO A 52 -9.18 2.90 9.61
CA PRO A 52 -10.13 3.24 8.53
C PRO A 52 -11.08 4.40 8.90
N GLU A 53 -11.48 4.48 10.18
CA GLU A 53 -12.34 5.56 10.70
C GLU A 53 -11.59 6.91 10.81
N ASP A 54 -10.26 6.86 10.86
CA ASP A 54 -9.36 8.03 10.89
C ASP A 54 -8.74 8.32 9.51
N SER A 55 -9.25 7.70 8.44
CA SER A 55 -8.83 8.04 7.07
C SER A 55 -9.06 9.53 6.83
N LEU A 56 -7.98 10.23 6.46
CA LEU A 56 -8.01 11.67 6.13
C LEU A 56 -9.00 12.00 5.01
N GLU A 57 -9.31 11.01 4.16
CA GLU A 57 -10.24 11.14 3.05
C GLU A 57 -11.43 10.20 3.28
N GLN A 58 -12.58 10.80 3.58
CA GLN A 58 -13.88 10.12 3.59
C GLN A 58 -14.49 10.27 2.19
N PHE A 59 -14.57 9.16 1.47
CA PHE A 59 -15.19 9.11 0.15
C PHE A 59 -16.69 8.79 0.27
N GLY A 60 -17.42 8.83 -0.87
CA GLY A 60 -18.85 8.49 -0.92
C GLY A 60 -19.18 7.11 -0.33
N LYS A 61 -20.47 6.85 -0.06
CA LYS A 61 -20.96 5.62 0.59
C LYS A 61 -20.52 4.33 -0.11
N GLU A 62 -20.30 4.41 -1.42
CA GLU A 62 -19.78 3.34 -2.26
C GLU A 62 -18.36 2.87 -1.87
N TYR A 63 -17.64 3.64 -1.05
CA TYR A 63 -16.29 3.34 -0.59
C TYR A 63 -16.21 3.01 0.92
N ALA A 64 -17.34 2.91 1.62
CA ALA A 64 -17.37 2.73 3.09
C ALA A 64 -16.69 1.45 3.58
N ASN A 65 -16.57 0.43 2.73
CA ASN A 65 -15.90 -0.84 3.05
C ASN A 65 -14.46 -0.90 2.51
N LYS A 66 -13.96 0.18 1.92
CA LYS A 66 -12.60 0.25 1.38
C LYS A 66 -11.69 0.88 2.43
N LYS A 67 -10.64 0.16 2.82
CA LYS A 67 -9.55 0.73 3.61
C LYS A 67 -8.59 1.41 2.66
N PHE A 68 -8.45 2.73 2.78
CA PHE A 68 -7.46 3.49 2.04
C PHE A 68 -6.26 3.77 2.94
N VAL A 69 -5.07 3.36 2.49
CA VAL A 69 -3.83 3.68 3.16
C VAL A 69 -3.00 4.54 2.23
N ARG A 70 -2.63 5.73 2.70
CA ARG A 70 -1.70 6.60 2.00
C ARG A 70 -0.29 6.33 2.47
N VAL A 71 0.59 6.02 1.52
CA VAL A 71 1.98 5.64 1.77
C VAL A 71 2.89 6.54 0.95
N GLU A 72 3.82 7.20 1.62
CA GLU A 72 4.87 7.99 0.98
C GLU A 72 6.16 7.16 0.92
N LEU A 73 6.70 6.99 -0.28
CA LEU A 73 7.87 6.17 -0.59
C LEU A 73 8.97 7.01 -1.20
N ALA A 74 10.21 6.59 -0.97
CA ALA A 74 11.38 7.11 -1.68
C ALA A 74 11.30 6.79 -3.19
N VAL A 75 12.20 7.39 -3.96
CA VAL A 75 12.32 7.16 -5.40
C VAL A 75 12.57 5.67 -5.68
N GLY A 76 11.80 5.09 -6.59
CA GLY A 76 11.85 3.66 -6.94
C GLY A 76 10.94 3.35 -8.13
N GLU A 77 10.85 2.07 -8.49
CA GLU A 77 9.97 1.59 -9.57
C GLU A 77 8.64 1.11 -8.99
N TRP A 78 7.66 2.02 -8.98
CA TRP A 78 6.32 1.74 -8.46
C TRP A 78 5.29 1.72 -9.59
N SER A 79 4.34 0.79 -9.52
CA SER A 79 3.31 0.58 -10.54
C SER A 79 1.95 0.25 -9.92
N LEU A 80 0.88 0.64 -10.62
CA LEU A 80 -0.50 0.23 -10.30
C LEU A 80 -0.71 -1.29 -10.42
N SER A 81 0.18 -1.99 -11.14
CA SER A 81 0.15 -3.45 -11.27
C SER A 81 0.81 -4.19 -10.11
N GLN A 82 1.29 -3.48 -9.08
CA GLN A 82 1.87 -4.07 -7.89
C GLN A 82 0.81 -4.21 -6.78
N ARG A 83 1.11 -5.08 -5.82
CA ARG A 83 0.39 -5.18 -4.55
C ARG A 83 1.32 -4.80 -3.41
N ALA A 84 0.73 -4.41 -2.30
CA ALA A 84 1.44 -4.10 -1.08
C ALA A 84 0.86 -4.89 0.10
N GLY A 85 1.68 -5.18 1.10
CA GLY A 85 1.25 -5.85 2.32
C GLY A 85 2.31 -5.79 3.41
N ASN A 86 2.09 -6.50 4.51
CA ASN A 86 2.99 -6.51 5.67
C ASN A 86 3.36 -5.09 6.17
N LEU A 87 2.41 -4.15 6.09
CA LEU A 87 2.60 -2.79 6.59
C LEU A 87 2.86 -2.86 8.10
N ARG A 88 4.06 -2.41 8.50
CA ARG A 88 4.55 -2.57 9.88
C ARG A 88 5.42 -1.41 10.32
N SER A 89 5.49 -1.20 11.63
CA SER A 89 6.44 -0.26 12.22
C SER A 89 7.87 -0.73 11.97
N LYS A 90 8.85 0.19 12.07
CA LYS A 90 10.27 -0.18 12.03
C LYS A 90 10.68 -1.14 13.17
N GLN A 91 9.84 -1.29 14.21
CA GLN A 91 10.02 -2.22 15.32
C GLN A 91 9.37 -3.59 15.08
N GLY A 92 8.60 -3.75 13.99
CA GLY A 92 7.98 -5.02 13.60
C GLY A 92 6.51 -5.19 14.02
N GLU A 93 5.86 -4.16 14.53
CA GLU A 93 4.42 -4.21 14.85
C GLU A 93 3.59 -4.01 13.58
N TYR A 94 2.73 -4.98 13.26
CA TYR A 94 1.89 -4.94 12.06
C TYR A 94 0.65 -4.09 12.26
N TYR A 95 0.29 -3.30 11.25
CA TYR A 95 -0.85 -2.38 11.31
C TYR A 95 -2.16 -3.00 10.81
N TYR A 96 -2.07 -3.91 9.84
CA TYR A 96 -3.24 -4.47 9.17
C TYR A 96 -3.16 -6.00 9.13
N GLN A 97 -3.97 -6.62 9.98
CA GLN A 97 -4.12 -8.07 10.06
C GLN A 97 -5.59 -8.42 10.25
N SER A 98 -6.00 -9.53 9.67
CA SER A 98 -7.32 -10.12 9.83
C SER A 98 -7.23 -11.54 10.38
N TRP A 99 -8.17 -11.90 11.25
CA TRP A 99 -8.26 -13.26 11.78
C TRP A 99 -9.02 -14.14 10.80
N ASN A 100 -8.38 -15.21 10.32
CA ASN A 100 -9.00 -16.13 9.36
C ASN A 100 -9.68 -17.35 10.01
N GLY A 101 -9.75 -17.40 11.34
CA GLY A 101 -10.26 -18.56 12.09
C GLY A 101 -9.17 -19.41 12.73
N GLN A 102 -7.93 -19.36 12.22
CA GLN A 102 -6.80 -20.16 12.71
C GLN A 102 -5.60 -19.31 13.12
N ARG A 103 -5.30 -18.26 12.36
CA ARG A 103 -4.20 -17.33 12.60
C ARG A 103 -4.56 -15.92 12.16
N TYR A 104 -3.79 -14.96 12.64
CA TYR A 104 -3.77 -13.63 12.04
C TYR A 104 -3.00 -13.69 10.72
N GLU A 105 -3.65 -13.29 9.64
CA GLU A 105 -3.03 -13.12 8.33
C GLU A 105 -2.94 -11.64 8.01
N GLN A 106 -1.92 -11.30 7.23
CA GLN A 106 -1.60 -9.92 6.89
C GLN A 106 -2.53 -9.49 5.77
N ASP A 107 -3.15 -8.33 5.94
CA ASP A 107 -4.01 -7.77 4.91
C ASP A 107 -3.14 -7.40 3.69
N LEU A 108 -3.62 -7.77 2.50
CA LEU A 108 -3.02 -7.38 1.23
C LEU A 108 -3.77 -6.20 0.64
N PHE A 109 -3.06 -5.37 -0.12
CA PHE A 109 -3.60 -4.17 -0.74
C PHE A 109 -3.22 -4.11 -2.21
N ASN A 110 -4.16 -3.71 -3.06
CA ASN A 110 -3.86 -3.27 -4.42
C ASN A 110 -3.38 -1.82 -4.39
N VAL A 111 -2.43 -1.46 -5.25
CA VAL A 111 -2.09 -0.06 -5.49
C VAL A 111 -3.17 0.54 -6.39
N SER A 112 -4.07 1.33 -5.81
CA SER A 112 -5.23 1.92 -6.50
C SER A 112 -4.95 3.32 -7.05
N GLY A 113 -3.91 3.98 -6.56
CA GLY A 113 -3.46 5.28 -7.05
C GLY A 113 -1.97 5.49 -6.81
N LEU A 114 -1.34 6.22 -7.72
CA LEU A 114 0.08 6.55 -7.68
C LEU A 114 0.27 8.00 -8.13
N ASN A 115 0.76 8.83 -7.23
CA ASN A 115 1.14 10.21 -7.50
C ASN A 115 2.66 10.35 -7.40
N THR A 116 3.26 11.02 -8.37
CA THR A 116 4.70 11.33 -8.34
C THR A 116 4.91 12.67 -7.64
N GLN A 117 5.80 12.70 -6.64
CA GLN A 117 6.19 13.94 -5.97
C GLN A 117 7.41 14.53 -6.67
N LEU A 118 7.32 15.81 -7.05
CA LEU A 118 8.38 16.54 -7.74
C LEU A 118 8.91 17.68 -6.86
N ASP A 119 10.22 17.93 -6.93
CA ASP A 119 10.81 19.15 -6.38
C ASP A 119 10.54 20.38 -7.26
N LEU A 120 10.97 21.56 -6.79
CA LEU A 120 10.85 22.82 -7.53
C LEU A 120 11.61 22.83 -8.87
N ASN A 121 12.53 21.89 -9.09
CA ASN A 121 13.30 21.72 -10.32
C ASN A 121 12.70 20.64 -11.23
N GLY A 122 11.54 20.06 -10.88
CA GLY A 122 10.89 19.00 -11.64
C GLY A 122 11.53 17.62 -11.48
N ARG A 123 12.38 17.40 -10.47
CA ARG A 123 13.00 16.11 -10.18
C ARG A 123 12.08 15.28 -9.28
N ILE A 124 12.01 13.98 -9.54
CA ILE A 124 11.27 13.04 -8.70
C ILE A 124 11.96 12.94 -7.34
N VAL A 125 11.23 13.22 -6.28
CA VAL A 125 11.70 13.13 -4.89
C VAL A 125 11.00 12.02 -4.10
N GLY A 126 9.92 11.46 -4.63
CA GLY A 126 9.21 10.36 -4.01
C GLY A 126 7.91 10.05 -4.72
N TYR A 127 7.17 9.12 -4.15
CA TYR A 127 5.86 8.70 -4.63
C TYR A 127 4.88 8.62 -3.47
N GLU A 128 3.64 8.96 -3.77
CA GLU A 128 2.50 8.77 -2.87
C GLU A 128 1.61 7.69 -3.47
N LEU A 129 1.46 6.59 -2.75
CA LEU A 129 0.59 5.48 -3.13
C LEU A 129 -0.70 5.53 -2.32
N TYR A 130 -1.80 5.24 -3.01
CA TYR A 130 -3.07 4.93 -2.41
C TYR A 130 -3.28 3.43 -2.50
N LEU A 131 -3.49 2.81 -1.35
CA LEU A 131 -3.66 1.37 -1.21
C LEU A 131 -5.11 1.04 -0.89
N GLU A 132 -5.67 0.08 -1.59
CA GLU A 132 -7.03 -0.42 -1.40
C GLU A 132 -6.97 -1.90 -0.99
N LEU A 133 -7.67 -2.28 0.09
CA LEU A 133 -7.71 -3.68 0.55
C LEU A 133 -8.05 -4.64 -0.60
N ALA A 134 -7.18 -5.62 -0.85
CA ALA A 134 -7.42 -6.66 -1.85
C ALA A 134 -8.49 -7.62 -1.32
N GLN A 135 -9.55 -7.79 -2.11
CA GLN A 135 -10.59 -8.80 -1.88
C GLN A 135 -10.13 -10.20 -2.29
#